data_AF-A0A9D8SGN8-F1
#
_entry.id   AF-A0A9D8SGN8-F1
#
_cell.length_a   1.000
_cell.length_b   1.000
_cell.length_c   1.000
_cell.angle_alpha   90.00
_cell.angle_beta   90.00
_cell.angle_gamma   90.00
#
_symmetry.space_group_name_H-M   'P 1'
#
loop_
_entity.id
_entity.type
_entity.pdbx_description
1 polymer ?
#
loop_
_entity_poly.entity_id
_entity_poly.type
_entity_poly.pdbx_seq_one_letter_code
_entity_poly.pdbx_strand_id
1 'polypeptide(L)'
;MIVSIIYITAASIISLYMLIASRQHSRKEKIFSTRDIYIKQIASLLLNDRPSCRNIRARSRQSRLALAEAIYIVVSHTYGNDREKLRHIVEQNNLEPFLLRRIRLSRGARRAHLLMLLSAIPIHQHNSTQIERYIHSSDKEVRISALTAILSATPAMAIRTISELDFDLSPFDTARIISLLRRGLLPIAYEPLLASSNRNLRTLGLAIVRSFGIEIAEKRLHKIISNEEDISIVRETIYTLASLGRPLGHTKIRERLAAMPAVKRKELCRHLTVEGYSISAVRSLFTEGETLYAETLINSYKRALVRPTTTF
;
A
#
# COMPACT_ATOMS: atom_id res chain seq x y z
N MET A 1 53.74 7.01 27.26
CA MET A 1 52.87 8.21 27.32
C MET A 1 51.93 8.32 26.12
N ILE A 2 52.42 8.24 24.88
CA ILE A 2 51.60 8.37 23.64
C ILE A 2 50.50 7.29 23.55
N VAL A 3 50.82 6.03 23.87
CA VAL A 3 49.86 4.91 23.83
C VAL A 3 48.68 5.12 24.80
N SER A 4 48.95 5.62 26.01
CA SER A 4 47.90 5.90 27.01
C SER A 4 46.95 7.02 26.57
N ILE A 5 47.44 8.03 25.85
CA ILE A 5 46.62 9.14 25.33
C ILE A 5 45.68 8.66 24.20
N ILE A 6 46.14 7.70 23.37
CA ILE A 6 45.32 7.11 22.30
C ILE A 6 44.18 6.26 22.88
N TYR A 7 44.45 5.47 23.93
CA TYR A 7 43.41 4.68 24.60
C TYR A 7 42.34 5.54 25.28
N ILE A 8 42.73 6.64 25.91
CA ILE A 8 41.81 7.56 26.58
C ILE A 8 40.90 8.27 25.56
N THR A 9 41.45 8.72 24.43
CA THR A 9 40.67 9.39 23.37
C THR A 9 39.72 8.41 22.68
N ALA A 10 40.15 7.18 22.38
CA ALA A 10 39.29 6.13 21.83
C ALA A 10 38.14 5.76 22.79
N ALA A 11 38.42 5.57 24.09
CA ALA A 11 37.39 5.27 25.10
C ALA A 11 36.37 6.41 25.26
N SER A 12 36.81 7.66 25.14
CA SER A 12 35.95 8.85 25.19
C SER A 12 35.01 8.94 23.99
N ILE A 13 35.51 8.63 22.78
CA ILE A 13 34.71 8.60 21.54
C ILE A 13 33.67 7.48 21.60
N ILE A 14 34.05 6.29 22.06
CA ILE A 14 33.13 5.15 22.22
C ILE A 14 32.05 5.47 23.25
N SER A 15 32.42 6.07 24.39
CA SER A 15 31.46 6.48 25.42
C SER A 15 30.48 7.53 24.90
N LEU A 16 30.96 8.51 24.11
CA LEU A 16 30.11 9.50 23.46
C LEU A 16 29.16 8.87 22.43
N TYR A 17 29.65 7.91 21.63
CA TYR A 17 28.83 7.18 20.68
C TYR A 17 27.74 6.36 21.36
N MET A 18 28.09 5.64 22.44
CA MET A 18 27.14 4.86 23.25
C MET A 18 26.12 5.75 23.95
N LEU A 19 26.51 6.93 24.42
CA LEU A 19 25.58 7.92 24.99
C LEU A 19 24.61 8.46 23.93
N ILE A 20 25.09 8.73 22.72
CA ILE A 20 24.24 9.17 21.60
C ILE A 20 23.29 8.04 21.20
N ALA A 21 23.78 6.80 21.07
CA ALA A 21 22.97 5.64 20.72
C ALA A 21 21.92 5.33 21.80
N SER A 22 22.28 5.37 23.08
CA SER A 22 21.37 5.20 24.21
C SER A 22 20.31 6.31 24.28
N ARG A 23 20.70 7.57 24.05
CA ARG A 23 19.75 8.69 23.95
C ARG A 23 18.83 8.54 22.74
N GLN A 24 19.32 8.05 21.61
CA GLN A 24 18.49 7.77 20.44
C GLN A 24 17.53 6.60 20.71
N HIS A 25 17.99 5.55 21.39
CA HIS A 25 17.19 4.40 21.77
C HIS A 25 16.08 4.81 22.76
N SER A 26 16.44 5.48 23.85
CA SER A 26 15.49 6.03 24.83
C SER A 26 14.49 7.00 24.19
N ARG A 27 14.94 7.82 23.22
CA ARG A 27 14.03 8.70 22.45
C ARG A 27 13.08 7.91 21.56
N LYS A 28 13.55 6.86 20.90
CA LYS A 28 12.71 5.97 20.08
C LYS A 28 11.69 5.25 20.96
N GLU A 29 12.12 4.63 22.06
CA GLU A 29 11.24 3.98 23.03
C GLU A 29 10.18 4.94 23.57
N LYS A 30 10.56 6.17 23.93
CA LYS A 30 9.60 7.18 24.39
C LYS A 30 8.60 7.59 23.30
N ILE A 31 9.02 7.66 22.04
CA ILE A 31 8.11 7.94 20.92
C ILE A 31 7.17 6.76 20.69
N PHE A 32 7.67 5.52 20.71
CA PHE A 32 6.86 4.31 20.60
C PHE A 32 5.82 4.22 21.72
N SER A 33 6.25 4.43 22.97
CA SER A 33 5.32 4.43 24.11
C SER A 33 4.28 5.54 24.01
N THR A 34 4.66 6.74 23.56
CA THR A 34 3.71 7.85 23.35
C THR A 34 2.71 7.54 22.24
N ARG A 35 3.17 6.96 21.12
CA ARG A 35 2.33 6.57 19.99
C ARG A 35 1.33 5.50 20.42
N ASP A 36 1.77 4.49 21.17
CA ASP A 36 0.93 3.38 21.60
C ASP A 36 -0.14 3.85 22.62
N ILE A 37 0.18 4.85 23.44
CA ILE A 37 -0.82 5.55 24.28
C ILE A 37 -1.88 6.21 23.39
N TYR A 38 -1.49 6.94 22.34
CA TYR A 38 -2.44 7.56 21.44
C TYR A 38 -3.28 6.54 20.65
N ILE A 39 -2.70 5.42 20.21
CA ILE A 39 -3.46 4.35 19.56
C ILE A 39 -4.58 3.86 20.48
N LYS A 40 -4.26 3.55 21.75
CA LYS A 40 -5.26 3.10 22.74
C LYS A 40 -6.35 4.14 22.98
N GLN A 41 -5.98 5.41 23.07
CA GLN A 41 -6.93 6.51 23.27
C GLN A 41 -7.84 6.75 22.06
N ILE A 42 -7.31 6.70 20.84
CA ILE A 42 -8.10 6.88 19.62
C ILE A 42 -9.02 5.67 19.42
N ALA A 43 -8.49 4.46 19.57
CA ALA A 43 -9.28 3.24 19.43
C ALA A 43 -10.44 3.20 20.44
N SER A 44 -10.20 3.53 21.72
CA SER A 44 -11.27 3.59 22.71
C SER A 44 -12.30 4.67 22.40
N LEU A 45 -11.88 5.79 21.81
CA LEU A 45 -12.78 6.87 21.42
C LEU A 45 -13.66 6.54 20.20
N LEU A 46 -13.12 5.78 19.25
CA LEU A 46 -13.87 5.32 18.08
C LEU A 46 -14.86 4.20 18.44
N LEU A 47 -14.53 3.34 19.42
CA LEU A 47 -15.38 2.24 19.86
C LEU A 47 -16.49 2.64 20.84
N ASN A 48 -16.34 3.76 21.55
CA ASN A 48 -17.31 4.21 22.54
C ASN A 48 -18.16 5.39 22.04
N ASP A 49 -19.46 5.36 22.31
CA ASP A 49 -20.42 6.44 21.96
C ASP A 49 -20.35 7.66 22.89
N ARG A 50 -19.56 7.61 23.97
CA ARG A 50 -19.42 8.74 24.90
C ARG A 50 -18.27 9.68 24.47
N PRO A 51 -18.53 10.98 24.27
CA PRO A 51 -17.57 11.88 23.65
C PRO A 51 -16.66 12.52 24.69
N SER A 52 -15.35 12.36 24.50
CA SER A 52 -14.39 13.33 25.01
C SER A 52 -13.09 13.27 24.21
N CYS A 53 -13.10 13.83 22.99
CA CYS A 53 -11.86 14.14 22.26
C CYS A 53 -10.97 15.15 23.03
N ARG A 54 -11.53 15.84 24.04
CA ARG A 54 -10.88 16.91 24.83
C ARG A 54 -9.55 16.47 25.48
N ASN A 55 -9.35 15.18 25.67
CA ASN A 55 -8.20 14.64 26.41
C ASN A 55 -6.99 14.30 25.54
N ILE A 56 -7.13 14.19 24.21
CA ILE A 56 -6.00 13.83 23.34
C ILE A 56 -5.25 15.08 22.91
N ARG A 57 -4.21 15.46 23.66
CA ARG A 57 -3.40 16.66 23.41
C ARG A 57 -1.94 16.33 23.12
N ALA A 58 -1.41 16.92 22.07
CA ALA A 58 -0.05 16.81 21.57
C ALA A 58 0.59 18.20 21.51
N ARG A 59 1.31 18.56 22.58
CA ARG A 59 1.92 19.90 22.74
C ARG A 59 3.26 20.04 22.03
N SER A 60 4.05 18.97 22.00
CA SER A 60 5.39 18.98 21.41
C SER A 60 5.37 18.51 19.96
N ARG A 61 6.39 18.92 19.18
CA ARG A 61 6.62 18.42 17.82
C ARG A 61 6.66 16.89 17.74
N GLN A 62 7.29 16.24 18.72
CA GLN A 62 7.38 14.77 18.75
C GLN A 62 6.03 14.14 19.04
N SER A 63 5.27 14.68 20.00
CA SER A 63 3.92 14.18 20.31
C SER A 63 2.96 14.34 19.13
N ARG A 64 3.06 15.43 18.34
CA ARG A 64 2.22 15.61 17.15
C ARG A 64 2.53 14.60 16.05
N LEU A 65 3.80 14.25 15.87
CA LEU A 65 4.19 13.17 14.95
C LEU A 65 3.71 11.81 15.45
N ALA A 66 3.90 11.50 16.73
CA ALA A 66 3.41 10.26 17.33
C ALA A 66 1.88 10.15 17.24
N LEU A 67 1.15 11.27 17.41
CA LEU A 67 -0.30 11.32 17.26
C LEU A 67 -0.72 11.09 15.80
N ALA A 68 -0.06 11.72 14.83
CA ALA A 68 -0.33 11.49 13.40
C ALA A 68 -0.04 10.04 12.99
N GLU A 69 1.03 9.43 13.51
CA GLU A 69 1.35 8.01 13.32
C GLU A 69 0.30 7.10 13.96
N ALA A 70 -0.18 7.44 15.16
CA ALA A 70 -1.26 6.70 15.82
C ALA A 70 -2.56 6.76 15.02
N ILE A 71 -2.95 7.94 14.51
CA ILE A 71 -4.12 8.07 13.62
C ILE A 71 -3.94 7.22 12.36
N TYR A 72 -2.76 7.29 11.72
CA TYR A 72 -2.47 6.47 10.54
C TYR A 72 -2.63 4.98 10.81
N ILE A 73 -2.08 4.48 11.93
CA ILE A 73 -2.18 3.07 12.33
C ILE A 73 -3.63 2.69 12.62
N VAL A 74 -4.38 3.50 13.36
CA VAL A 74 -5.78 3.18 13.65
C VAL A 74 -6.58 3.14 12.35
N VAL A 75 -6.52 4.20 11.54
CA VAL A 75 -7.25 4.31 10.27
C VAL A 75 -6.84 3.24 9.25
N SER A 76 -5.60 2.72 9.31
CA SER A 76 -5.20 1.62 8.44
C SER A 76 -5.80 0.26 8.84
N HIS A 77 -6.27 0.11 10.07
CA HIS A 77 -6.81 -1.14 10.60
C HIS A 77 -8.31 -1.08 10.93
N THR A 78 -8.94 0.09 10.84
CA THR A 78 -10.37 0.28 11.12
C THR A 78 -11.14 0.77 9.88
N TYR A 79 -12.25 0.10 9.61
CA TYR A 79 -13.18 0.43 8.52
C TYR A 79 -14.23 1.43 9.01
N GLY A 80 -14.65 2.38 8.15
CA GLY A 80 -15.80 3.25 8.45
C GLY A 80 -15.62 4.18 9.65
N ASN A 81 -14.42 4.76 9.81
CA ASN A 81 -14.12 5.62 10.97
C ASN A 81 -15.01 6.87 11.02
N ASP A 82 -15.42 7.25 12.24
CA ASP A 82 -16.07 8.53 12.52
C ASP A 82 -15.11 9.69 12.18
N ARG A 83 -15.35 10.30 11.01
CA ARG A 83 -14.49 11.36 10.47
C ARG A 83 -14.62 12.64 11.29
N GLU A 84 -15.74 12.88 11.96
CA GLU A 84 -15.94 14.08 12.78
C GLU A 84 -15.13 13.98 14.07
N LYS A 85 -15.14 12.81 14.73
CA LYS A 85 -14.27 12.54 15.88
C LYS A 85 -12.78 12.72 15.53
N LEU A 86 -12.34 12.18 14.40
CA LEU A 86 -10.96 12.34 13.93
C LEU A 86 -10.63 13.78 13.55
N ARG A 87 -11.55 14.49 12.89
CA ARG A 87 -11.39 15.90 12.52
C ARG A 87 -11.17 16.76 13.76
N HIS A 88 -11.97 16.56 14.81
CA HIS A 88 -11.81 17.29 16.06
C HIS A 88 -10.43 17.07 16.71
N ILE A 89 -9.91 15.84 16.69
CA ILE A 89 -8.55 15.54 17.20
C ILE A 89 -7.49 16.27 16.37
N VAL A 90 -7.64 16.27 15.05
CA VAL A 90 -6.69 16.90 14.11
C VAL A 90 -6.65 18.41 14.28
N GLU A 91 -7.83 19.04 14.37
CA GLU A 91 -8.00 20.47 14.60
C GLU A 91 -7.46 20.90 15.97
N GLN A 92 -7.86 20.20 17.05
CA GLN A 92 -7.40 20.47 18.42
C GLN A 92 -5.87 20.46 18.53
N ASN A 93 -5.20 19.61 17.75
CA ASN A 93 -3.76 19.43 17.80
C ASN A 93 -3.01 20.17 16.67
N ASN A 94 -3.72 20.93 15.83
CA ASN A 94 -3.18 21.64 14.67
C ASN A 94 -2.30 20.74 13.78
N LEU A 95 -2.73 19.49 13.56
CA LEU A 95 -1.88 18.50 12.88
C LEU A 95 -1.69 18.81 11.40
N GLU A 96 -2.74 19.28 10.71
CA GLU A 96 -2.66 19.56 9.28
C GLU A 96 -1.67 20.70 8.95
N PRO A 97 -1.78 21.92 9.50
CA PRO A 97 -0.78 22.98 9.27
C PRO A 97 0.63 22.56 9.71
N PHE A 98 0.72 21.79 10.79
CA PHE A 98 1.99 21.24 11.28
C PHE A 98 2.63 20.29 10.26
N LEU A 99 1.88 19.34 9.71
CA LEU A 99 2.38 18.39 8.71
C LEU A 99 2.73 19.09 7.41
N LEU A 100 1.90 20.00 6.89
CA LEU A 100 2.18 20.76 5.66
C LEU A 100 3.48 21.55 5.76
N ARG A 101 3.69 22.27 6.88
CA ARG A 101 4.95 22.99 7.13
C ARG A 101 6.15 22.05 7.13
N ARG A 102 6.00 20.85 7.70
CA ARG A 102 7.07 19.85 7.78
C ARG A 102 7.34 19.19 6.43
N ILE A 103 6.32 18.90 5.63
CA ILE A 103 6.42 18.36 4.28
C ILE A 103 7.25 19.30 3.40
N ARG A 104 6.93 20.61 3.43
CA ARG A 104 7.67 21.65 2.70
C ARG A 104 9.16 21.65 3.01
N LEU A 105 9.53 21.44 4.28
CA LEU A 105 10.92 21.46 4.76
C LEU A 105 11.65 20.11 4.67
N SER A 106 10.93 19.03 4.38
CA SER A 106 11.48 17.66 4.31
C SER A 106 11.84 17.28 2.87
N ARG A 107 12.61 16.20 2.66
CA ARG A 107 12.96 15.63 1.35
C ARG A 107 12.95 14.09 1.42
N GLY A 108 12.87 13.44 0.25
CA GLY A 108 12.95 11.99 0.07
C GLY A 108 11.99 11.20 0.95
N ALA A 109 12.47 10.09 1.52
CA ALA A 109 11.70 9.19 2.38
C ALA A 109 10.99 9.88 3.56
N ARG A 110 11.58 10.94 4.13
CA ARG A 110 10.94 11.68 5.22
C ARG A 110 9.72 12.47 4.73
N ARG A 111 9.79 13.01 3.52
CA ARG A 111 8.65 13.69 2.89
C ARG A 111 7.56 12.69 2.54
N ALA A 112 7.93 11.55 1.96
CA ALA A 112 7.00 10.47 1.66
C ALA A 112 6.25 10.02 2.93
N HIS A 113 6.96 9.77 4.04
CA HIS A 113 6.34 9.42 5.32
C HIS A 113 5.34 10.48 5.80
N LEU A 114 5.70 11.76 5.75
CA LEU A 114 4.80 12.83 6.20
C LEU A 114 3.56 12.98 5.30
N LEU A 115 3.71 12.79 3.98
CA LEU A 115 2.58 12.77 3.05
C LEU A 115 1.68 11.55 3.30
N MET A 116 2.26 10.39 3.60
CA MET A 116 1.51 9.20 3.99
C MET A 116 0.72 9.43 5.29
N LEU A 117 1.31 10.07 6.31
CA LEU A 117 0.58 10.45 7.53
C LEU A 117 -0.53 11.44 7.23
N LEU A 118 -0.26 12.41 6.34
CA LEU A 118 -1.25 13.38 5.90
C LEU A 118 -2.46 12.68 5.26
N SER A 119 -2.25 11.64 4.46
CA SER A 119 -3.34 10.87 3.81
C SER A 119 -4.34 10.20 4.77
N ALA A 120 -3.95 9.98 6.03
CA ALA A 120 -4.80 9.33 7.03
C ALA A 120 -5.59 10.30 7.93
N ILE A 121 -5.26 11.59 7.91
CA ILE A 121 -6.03 12.59 8.66
C ILE A 121 -7.11 13.21 7.77
N PRO A 122 -8.26 13.65 8.31
CA PRO A 122 -9.17 14.51 7.58
C PRO A 122 -8.48 15.85 7.26
N ILE A 123 -8.28 16.14 5.98
CA ILE A 123 -7.63 17.35 5.47
C ILE A 123 -8.72 18.29 4.95
N HIS A 124 -8.54 19.60 5.09
CA HIS A 124 -9.37 20.56 4.36
C HIS A 124 -8.99 20.61 2.88
N GLN A 125 -10.00 20.53 2.00
CA GLN A 125 -9.82 20.49 0.53
C GLN A 125 -8.91 21.62 -0.01
N HIS A 126 -9.01 22.84 0.51
CA HIS A 126 -8.19 23.96 0.02
C HIS A 126 -6.67 23.75 0.19
N ASN A 127 -6.24 22.92 1.13
CA ASN A 127 -4.83 22.66 1.40
C ASN A 127 -4.22 21.56 0.52
N SER A 128 -5.03 20.82 -0.26
CA SER A 128 -4.51 19.81 -1.19
C SER A 128 -3.64 20.43 -2.28
N THR A 129 -3.95 21.66 -2.70
CA THR A 129 -3.20 22.43 -3.69
C THR A 129 -1.71 22.61 -3.31
N GLN A 130 -1.41 22.69 -2.01
CA GLN A 130 -0.03 22.86 -1.52
C GLN A 130 0.86 21.63 -1.76
N ILE A 131 0.23 20.46 -1.94
CA ILE A 131 0.93 19.18 -2.12
C ILE A 131 0.82 18.61 -3.53
N GLU A 132 0.01 19.20 -4.43
CA GLU A 132 -0.16 18.78 -5.83
C GLU A 132 1.16 18.64 -6.58
N ARG A 133 2.08 19.60 -6.42
CA ARG A 133 3.41 19.56 -7.03
C ARG A 133 4.20 18.28 -6.72
N TYR A 134 3.89 17.59 -5.62
CA TYR A 134 4.60 16.37 -5.23
C TYR A 134 4.11 15.13 -5.98
N ILE A 135 2.95 15.19 -6.68
CA ILE A 135 2.55 14.15 -7.64
C ILE A 135 3.58 14.05 -8.77
N HIS A 136 4.22 15.14 -9.18
CA HIS A 136 5.24 15.11 -10.24
C HIS A 136 6.68 14.94 -9.69
N SER A 137 6.84 14.52 -8.42
CA SER A 137 8.16 14.24 -7.86
C SER A 137 8.83 13.07 -8.59
N SER A 138 10.14 13.17 -8.86
CA SER A 138 10.92 12.06 -9.42
C SER A 138 10.93 10.84 -8.49
N ASP A 139 11.06 11.08 -7.17
CA ASP A 139 10.91 10.07 -6.12
C ASP A 139 9.51 9.43 -6.13
N LYS A 140 9.47 8.13 -6.45
CA LYS A 140 8.24 7.34 -6.56
C LYS A 140 7.45 7.28 -5.25
N GLU A 141 8.12 7.16 -4.10
CA GLU A 141 7.46 7.08 -2.80
C GLU A 141 6.83 8.41 -2.40
N VAL A 142 7.51 9.53 -2.70
CA VAL A 142 6.95 10.87 -2.50
C VAL A 142 5.72 11.06 -3.38
N ARG A 143 5.82 10.67 -4.65
CA ARG A 143 4.75 10.79 -5.64
C ARG A 143 3.48 10.04 -5.25
N ILE A 144 3.58 8.77 -4.91
CA ILE A 144 2.41 7.97 -4.52
C ILE A 144 1.84 8.41 -3.16
N SER A 145 2.70 8.85 -2.23
CA SER A 145 2.25 9.37 -0.94
C SER A 145 1.51 10.71 -1.10
N ALA A 146 1.93 11.55 -2.05
CA ALA A 146 1.22 12.78 -2.41
C ALA A 146 -0.13 12.47 -3.06
N LEU A 147 -0.15 11.56 -4.05
CA LEU A 147 -1.38 11.14 -4.72
C LEU A 147 -2.41 10.63 -3.69
N THR A 148 -2.02 9.71 -2.82
CA THR A 148 -2.93 9.18 -1.78
C THR A 148 -3.44 10.26 -0.83
N ALA A 149 -2.62 11.24 -0.45
CA ALA A 149 -3.07 12.37 0.35
C ALA A 149 -4.09 13.25 -0.37
N ILE A 150 -3.89 13.51 -1.68
CA ILE A 150 -4.82 14.29 -2.50
C ILE A 150 -6.14 13.56 -2.70
N LEU A 151 -6.09 12.26 -3.01
CA LEU A 151 -7.28 11.42 -3.15
C LEU A 151 -8.09 11.34 -1.84
N SER A 152 -7.42 11.29 -0.69
CA SER A 152 -8.07 11.32 0.63
C SER A 152 -8.74 12.66 0.95
N ALA A 153 -8.12 13.77 0.54
CA ALA A 153 -8.65 15.13 0.71
C ALA A 153 -9.82 15.44 -0.25
N THR A 154 -9.75 14.93 -1.49
CA THR A 154 -10.68 15.26 -2.58
C THR A 154 -11.23 13.99 -3.26
N PRO A 155 -11.96 13.14 -2.50
CA PRO A 155 -12.38 11.83 -3.00
C PRO A 155 -13.31 11.92 -4.23
N ALA A 156 -14.11 12.98 -4.33
CA ALA A 156 -14.98 13.23 -5.48
C ALA A 156 -14.20 13.48 -6.78
N MET A 157 -12.96 13.97 -6.69
CA MET A 157 -12.10 14.27 -7.84
C MET A 157 -11.20 13.10 -8.23
N ALA A 158 -11.28 11.97 -7.52
CA ALA A 158 -10.31 10.89 -7.63
C ALA A 158 -10.15 10.33 -9.05
N ILE A 159 -11.26 10.11 -9.78
CA ILE A 159 -11.22 9.60 -11.15
C ILE A 159 -10.45 10.57 -12.06
N ARG A 160 -10.76 11.87 -11.96
CA ARG A 160 -10.09 12.92 -12.75
C ARG A 160 -8.60 12.94 -12.42
N THR A 161 -8.24 13.02 -11.14
CA THR A 161 -6.85 13.06 -10.69
C THR A 161 -6.05 11.86 -11.16
N ILE A 162 -6.63 10.65 -11.15
CA ILE A 162 -5.94 9.43 -11.62
C ILE A 162 -5.82 9.41 -13.15
N SER A 163 -6.80 9.97 -13.87
CA SER A 163 -6.77 10.04 -15.33
C SER A 163 -5.74 11.03 -15.87
N GLU A 164 -5.43 12.09 -15.12
CA GLU A 164 -4.49 13.16 -15.50
C GLU A 164 -3.02 12.83 -15.16
N LEU A 165 -2.74 11.66 -14.57
CA LEU A 165 -1.38 11.26 -14.23
C LEU A 165 -0.52 11.06 -15.49
N ASP A 166 0.70 11.58 -15.43
CA ASP A 166 1.75 11.49 -16.46
C ASP A 166 2.61 10.22 -16.35
N PHE A 167 2.26 9.32 -15.44
CA PHE A 167 2.95 8.04 -15.22
C PHE A 167 1.97 6.89 -15.05
N ASP A 168 2.48 5.69 -15.29
CA ASP A 168 1.72 4.47 -15.14
C ASP A 168 1.67 3.99 -13.68
N LEU A 169 0.47 3.65 -13.20
CA LEU A 169 0.30 3.06 -11.89
C LEU A 169 0.90 1.65 -11.85
N SER A 170 1.83 1.42 -10.91
CA SER A 170 2.34 0.09 -10.62
C SER A 170 1.40 -0.70 -9.69
N PRO A 171 1.58 -2.03 -9.56
CA PRO A 171 0.82 -2.83 -8.60
C PRO A 171 0.92 -2.33 -7.15
N PHE A 172 2.06 -1.75 -6.77
CA PHE A 172 2.23 -1.13 -5.45
C PHE A 172 1.40 0.17 -5.30
N ASP A 173 1.34 0.97 -6.35
CA ASP A 173 0.59 2.23 -6.35
C ASP A 173 -0.92 1.96 -6.26
N THR A 174 -1.41 0.98 -7.03
CA THR A 174 -2.81 0.54 -6.96
C THR A 174 -3.15 -0.04 -5.58
N ALA A 175 -2.27 -0.83 -4.96
CA ALA A 175 -2.49 -1.34 -3.60
C ALA A 175 -2.64 -0.20 -2.57
N ARG A 176 -1.87 0.88 -2.70
CA ARG A 176 -2.03 2.08 -1.87
C ARG A 176 -3.37 2.78 -2.10
N ILE A 177 -3.81 2.93 -3.35
CA ILE A 177 -5.12 3.53 -3.66
C ILE A 177 -6.27 2.63 -3.14
N ILE A 178 -6.15 1.31 -3.29
CA ILE A 178 -7.09 0.31 -2.76
C ILE A 178 -7.22 0.42 -1.24
N SER A 179 -6.16 0.78 -0.52
CA SER A 179 -6.26 1.00 0.94
C SER A 179 -7.24 2.13 1.28
N LEU A 180 -7.38 3.15 0.44
CA LEU A 180 -8.37 4.22 0.62
C LEU A 180 -9.79 3.74 0.31
N LEU A 181 -9.96 2.89 -0.71
CA LEU A 181 -11.24 2.23 -1.01
C LEU A 181 -11.70 1.34 0.14
N ARG A 182 -10.80 0.52 0.69
CA ARG A 182 -11.09 -0.32 1.85
C ARG A 182 -11.59 0.51 3.03
N ARG A 183 -11.03 1.70 3.25
CA ARG A 183 -11.49 2.64 4.30
C ARG A 183 -12.84 3.30 4.01
N GLY A 184 -13.44 3.07 2.84
CA GLY A 184 -14.69 3.72 2.41
C GLY A 184 -14.51 5.18 1.99
N LEU A 185 -13.29 5.61 1.63
CA LEU A 185 -13.01 7.01 1.31
C LEU A 185 -13.30 7.38 -0.14
N LEU A 186 -13.16 6.44 -1.07
CA LEU A 186 -13.25 6.70 -2.49
C LEU A 186 -14.57 6.16 -3.05
N PRO A 187 -15.46 7.02 -3.60
CA PRO A 187 -16.73 6.61 -4.19
C PRO A 187 -16.52 6.12 -5.63
N ILE A 188 -15.72 5.06 -5.82
CA ILE A 188 -15.33 4.59 -7.16
C ILE A 188 -15.82 3.16 -7.37
N ALA A 189 -16.61 2.98 -8.44
CA ALA A 189 -17.05 1.66 -8.92
C ALA A 189 -16.05 1.11 -9.95
N TYR A 190 -15.95 -0.22 -10.08
CA TYR A 190 -14.97 -0.84 -10.97
C TYR A 190 -15.44 -0.88 -12.43
N GLU A 191 -16.74 -0.94 -12.68
CA GLU A 191 -17.34 -1.04 -14.00
C GLU A 191 -16.97 0.11 -14.94
N PRO A 192 -17.10 1.40 -14.55
CA PRO A 192 -16.69 2.51 -15.41
C PRO A 192 -15.18 2.55 -15.60
N LEU A 193 -14.40 2.10 -14.62
CA LEU A 193 -12.94 2.04 -14.72
C LEU A 193 -12.48 1.02 -15.76
N LEU A 194 -13.07 -0.16 -15.78
CA LEU A 194 -12.75 -1.20 -16.77
C LEU A 194 -13.13 -0.79 -18.20
N ALA A 195 -14.17 0.04 -18.35
CA ALA A 195 -14.64 0.54 -19.64
C ALA A 195 -13.91 1.81 -20.13
N SER A 196 -13.10 2.44 -19.27
CA SER A 196 -12.37 3.66 -19.61
C SER A 196 -11.31 3.41 -20.68
N SER A 197 -11.02 4.40 -21.52
CA SER A 197 -9.85 4.40 -22.42
C SER A 197 -8.54 4.66 -21.69
N ASN A 198 -8.60 5.22 -20.47
CA ASN A 198 -7.41 5.57 -19.70
C ASN A 198 -6.79 4.32 -19.02
N ARG A 199 -5.52 4.06 -19.32
CA ARG A 199 -4.78 2.90 -18.81
C ARG A 199 -4.70 2.84 -17.29
N ASN A 200 -4.49 3.96 -16.60
CA ASN A 200 -4.42 4.01 -15.14
C ASN A 200 -5.76 3.66 -14.50
N LEU A 201 -6.86 4.20 -15.04
CA LEU A 201 -8.21 3.86 -14.58
C LEU A 201 -8.50 2.38 -14.76
N ARG A 202 -8.19 1.80 -15.92
CA ARG A 202 -8.37 0.36 -16.16
C ARG A 202 -7.53 -0.51 -15.23
N THR A 203 -6.27 -0.13 -15.03
CA THR A 203 -5.34 -0.82 -14.12
C THR A 203 -5.89 -0.81 -12.69
N LEU A 204 -6.40 0.33 -12.23
CA LEU A 204 -7.09 0.43 -10.94
C LEU A 204 -8.36 -0.43 -10.90
N GLY A 205 -9.19 -0.40 -11.96
CA GLY A 205 -10.40 -1.22 -12.04
C GLY A 205 -10.11 -2.72 -11.90
N LEU A 206 -9.09 -3.22 -12.60
CA LEU A 206 -8.62 -4.61 -12.46
C LEU A 206 -8.12 -4.91 -11.05
N ALA A 207 -7.35 -3.99 -10.46
CA ALA A 207 -6.85 -4.15 -9.10
C ALA A 207 -7.98 -4.17 -8.06
N ILE A 208 -9.05 -3.39 -8.24
CA ILE A 208 -10.26 -3.41 -7.40
C ILE A 208 -10.95 -4.78 -7.50
N VAL A 209 -11.24 -5.24 -8.72
CA VAL A 209 -11.87 -6.56 -8.95
C VAL A 209 -11.09 -7.66 -8.24
N ARG A 210 -9.76 -7.65 -8.40
CA ARG A 210 -8.84 -8.61 -7.76
C ARG A 210 -8.86 -8.52 -6.23
N SER A 211 -8.79 -7.31 -5.69
CA SER A 211 -8.61 -7.07 -4.25
C SER A 211 -9.88 -7.29 -3.44
N PHE A 212 -11.05 -7.21 -4.08
CA PHE A 212 -12.36 -7.41 -3.47
C PHE A 212 -13.05 -8.71 -3.92
N GLY A 213 -12.41 -9.51 -4.79
CA GLY A 213 -12.96 -10.80 -5.22
C GLY A 213 -14.26 -10.68 -6.03
N ILE A 214 -14.36 -9.69 -6.94
CA ILE A 214 -15.61 -9.39 -7.63
C ILE A 214 -15.86 -10.37 -8.78
N GLU A 215 -16.48 -11.51 -8.49
CA GLU A 215 -16.70 -12.60 -9.44
C GLU A 215 -17.60 -12.21 -10.63
N ILE A 216 -18.59 -11.35 -10.39
CA ILE A 216 -19.52 -10.86 -11.42
C ILE A 216 -18.79 -10.14 -12.57
N ALA A 217 -17.55 -9.69 -12.34
CA ALA A 217 -16.70 -9.09 -13.37
C ALA A 217 -16.22 -10.08 -14.45
N GLU A 218 -16.27 -11.41 -14.22
CA GLU A 218 -15.71 -12.46 -15.09
C GLU A 218 -16.07 -12.27 -16.57
N LYS A 219 -17.37 -12.09 -16.88
CA LYS A 219 -17.84 -11.90 -18.27
C LYS A 219 -17.19 -10.68 -18.93
N ARG A 220 -16.94 -9.60 -18.18
CA ARG A 220 -16.25 -8.40 -18.69
C ARG A 220 -14.76 -8.66 -18.89
N LEU A 221 -14.11 -9.38 -17.97
CA LEU A 221 -12.70 -9.75 -18.09
C LEU A 221 -12.43 -10.61 -19.34
N HIS A 222 -13.30 -11.58 -19.65
CA HIS A 222 -13.20 -12.35 -20.90
C HIS A 222 -13.35 -11.49 -22.16
N LYS A 223 -14.26 -10.50 -22.14
CA LYS A 223 -14.40 -9.53 -23.24
C LYS A 223 -13.13 -8.71 -23.43
N ILE A 224 -12.52 -8.25 -22.33
CA ILE A 224 -11.24 -7.52 -22.38
C ILE A 224 -10.16 -8.41 -23.02
N ILE A 225 -9.97 -9.65 -22.55
CA ILE A 225 -8.96 -10.56 -23.12
C ILE A 225 -9.18 -10.81 -24.62
N SER A 226 -10.43 -10.84 -25.05
CA SER A 226 -10.78 -11.08 -26.45
C SER A 226 -10.48 -9.87 -27.33
N ASN A 227 -10.90 -8.68 -26.91
CA ASN A 227 -10.96 -7.50 -27.77
C ASN A 227 -9.80 -6.52 -27.55
N GLU A 228 -9.06 -6.64 -26.45
CA GLU A 228 -8.03 -5.66 -26.08
C GLU A 228 -6.75 -5.81 -26.91
N GLU A 229 -6.16 -4.69 -27.29
CA GLU A 229 -4.89 -4.65 -28.00
C GLU A 229 -3.70 -4.47 -27.05
N ASP A 230 -3.88 -3.71 -25.95
CA ASP A 230 -2.82 -3.53 -24.94
C ASP A 230 -2.52 -4.85 -24.22
N ILE A 231 -1.39 -5.46 -24.59
CA ILE A 231 -0.86 -6.70 -24.00
C ILE A 231 -0.68 -6.56 -22.48
N SER A 232 -0.33 -5.39 -21.97
CA SER A 232 -0.18 -5.15 -20.54
C SER A 232 -1.52 -5.30 -19.83
N ILE A 233 -2.60 -4.75 -20.38
CA ILE A 233 -3.93 -4.85 -19.79
C ILE A 233 -4.47 -6.28 -19.93
N VAL A 234 -4.27 -6.93 -21.08
CA VAL A 234 -4.63 -8.36 -21.27
C VAL A 234 -3.94 -9.20 -20.20
N ARG A 235 -2.64 -8.99 -19.98
CA ARG A 235 -1.88 -9.69 -18.94
C ARG A 235 -2.49 -9.45 -17.56
N GLU A 236 -2.66 -8.20 -17.14
CA GLU A 236 -3.26 -7.89 -15.83
C GLU A 236 -4.67 -8.47 -15.68
N THR A 237 -5.42 -8.59 -16.77
CA THR A 237 -6.76 -9.20 -16.78
C THR A 237 -6.68 -10.70 -16.55
N ILE A 238 -5.71 -11.41 -17.16
CA ILE A 238 -5.48 -12.84 -16.91
C ILE A 238 -5.04 -13.08 -15.47
N TYR A 239 -4.14 -12.25 -14.92
CA TYR A 239 -3.76 -12.31 -13.50
C TYR A 239 -4.97 -12.10 -12.58
N THR A 240 -5.87 -11.20 -12.97
CA THR A 240 -7.08 -10.93 -12.21
C THR A 240 -8.05 -12.12 -12.25
N LEU A 241 -8.26 -12.75 -13.41
CA LEU A 241 -9.03 -14.00 -13.50
C LEU A 241 -8.40 -15.13 -12.67
N ALA A 242 -7.07 -15.25 -12.71
CA ALA A 242 -6.32 -16.22 -11.94
C ALA A 242 -6.55 -16.05 -10.42
N SER A 243 -6.42 -14.82 -9.92
CA SER A 243 -6.68 -14.52 -8.50
C SER A 243 -8.14 -14.65 -8.09
N LEU A 244 -9.08 -14.66 -9.04
CA LEU A 244 -10.49 -15.00 -8.79
C LEU A 244 -10.76 -16.52 -8.83
N GLY A 245 -9.71 -17.34 -9.03
CA GLY A 245 -9.82 -18.80 -9.15
C GLY A 245 -10.57 -19.28 -10.40
N ARG A 246 -10.66 -18.44 -11.44
CA ARG A 246 -11.46 -18.75 -12.65
C ARG A 246 -10.71 -19.69 -13.61
N PRO A 247 -11.41 -20.56 -14.34
CA PRO A 247 -10.77 -21.45 -15.30
C PRO A 247 -10.13 -20.66 -16.46
N LEU A 248 -8.86 -20.95 -16.75
CA LEU A 248 -8.10 -20.25 -17.80
C LEU A 248 -8.03 -21.02 -19.13
N GLY A 249 -8.71 -22.17 -19.24
CA GLY A 249 -8.64 -23.09 -20.39
C GLY A 249 -9.29 -22.59 -21.69
N HIS A 250 -9.79 -21.35 -21.74
CA HIS A 250 -10.39 -20.78 -22.94
C HIS A 250 -9.36 -20.62 -24.07
N THR A 251 -9.75 -20.94 -25.30
CA THR A 251 -8.92 -20.84 -26.52
C THR A 251 -8.26 -19.47 -26.64
N LYS A 252 -9.03 -18.40 -26.48
CA LYS A 252 -8.52 -17.03 -26.57
C LYS A 252 -7.46 -16.71 -25.50
N ILE A 253 -7.62 -17.23 -24.28
CA ILE A 253 -6.61 -17.05 -23.21
C ILE A 253 -5.31 -17.73 -23.63
N ARG A 254 -5.38 -18.96 -24.16
CA ARG A 254 -4.21 -19.70 -24.66
C ARG A 254 -3.50 -18.96 -25.79
N GLU A 255 -4.24 -18.42 -26.76
CA GLU A 255 -3.68 -17.60 -27.84
C GLU A 255 -2.93 -16.37 -27.29
N ARG A 256 -3.55 -15.64 -26.34
CA ARG A 256 -2.92 -14.47 -25.72
C ARG A 256 -1.68 -14.85 -24.92
N LEU A 257 -1.70 -15.98 -24.20
CA LEU A 257 -0.54 -16.50 -23.48
C LEU A 257 0.60 -16.93 -24.41
N ALA A 258 0.27 -17.54 -25.56
CA ALA A 258 1.25 -17.94 -26.56
C ALA A 258 2.01 -16.72 -27.13
N ALA A 259 1.32 -15.59 -27.29
CA ALA A 259 1.92 -14.33 -27.74
C ALA A 259 2.74 -13.59 -26.66
N MET A 260 2.70 -14.02 -25.40
CA MET A 260 3.45 -13.35 -24.32
C MET A 260 4.93 -13.76 -24.30
N PRO A 261 5.83 -12.85 -23.90
CA PRO A 261 7.24 -13.19 -23.66
C PRO A 261 7.40 -14.29 -22.60
N ALA A 262 8.38 -15.17 -22.79
CA ALA A 262 8.65 -16.30 -21.90
C ALA A 262 8.85 -15.87 -20.42
N VAL A 263 9.48 -14.73 -20.18
CA VAL A 263 9.66 -14.17 -18.82
C VAL A 263 8.30 -13.91 -18.15
N LYS A 264 7.35 -13.32 -18.89
CA LYS A 264 6.00 -13.02 -18.38
C LYS A 264 5.14 -14.28 -18.20
N ARG A 265 5.28 -15.25 -19.10
CA ARG A 265 4.66 -16.56 -18.92
C ARG A 265 5.18 -17.29 -17.68
N LYS A 266 6.49 -17.24 -17.43
CA LYS A 266 7.12 -17.79 -16.21
C LYS A 266 6.63 -17.07 -14.95
N GLU A 267 6.50 -15.75 -14.96
CA GLU A 267 5.91 -14.99 -13.84
C GLU A 267 4.45 -15.42 -13.57
N LEU A 268 3.64 -15.60 -14.61
CA LEU A 268 2.26 -16.06 -14.46
C LEU A 268 2.20 -17.50 -13.94
N CYS A 269 3.09 -18.38 -14.41
CA CYS A 269 3.20 -19.75 -13.90
C CYS A 269 3.48 -19.78 -12.38
N ARG A 270 4.36 -18.91 -11.88
CA ARG A 270 4.57 -18.73 -10.43
C ARG A 270 3.30 -18.27 -9.73
N HIS A 271 2.61 -17.30 -10.33
CA HIS A 271 1.36 -16.76 -9.79
C HIS A 271 0.29 -17.84 -9.66
N LEU A 272 0.04 -18.62 -10.71
CA LEU A 272 -0.93 -19.73 -10.69
C LEU A 272 -0.60 -20.79 -9.63
N THR A 273 0.69 -21.04 -9.43
CA THR A 273 1.16 -21.94 -8.37
C THR A 273 0.80 -21.40 -6.98
N VAL A 274 0.98 -20.10 -6.74
CA VAL A 274 0.63 -19.44 -5.48
C VAL A 274 -0.89 -19.39 -5.27
N GLU A 275 -1.65 -19.16 -6.33
CA GLU A 275 -3.13 -19.17 -6.30
C GLU A 275 -3.71 -20.59 -6.20
N GLY A 276 -2.88 -21.63 -6.20
CA GLY A 276 -3.30 -23.01 -5.94
C GLY A 276 -3.88 -23.76 -7.14
N TYR A 277 -3.58 -23.33 -8.37
CA TYR A 277 -4.00 -24.07 -9.57
C TYR A 277 -3.37 -25.48 -9.62
N SER A 278 -4.14 -26.45 -10.11
CA SER A 278 -3.65 -27.82 -10.29
C SER A 278 -2.56 -27.89 -11.34
N ILE A 279 -1.67 -28.89 -11.23
CA ILE A 279 -0.62 -29.10 -12.24
C ILE A 279 -1.22 -29.43 -13.61
N SER A 280 -2.37 -30.10 -13.66
CA SER A 280 -3.09 -30.37 -14.91
C SER A 280 -3.56 -29.08 -15.59
N ALA A 281 -4.03 -28.09 -14.82
CA ALA A 281 -4.41 -26.80 -15.36
C ALA A 281 -3.19 -26.05 -15.91
N VAL A 282 -2.05 -26.07 -15.20
CA VAL A 282 -0.80 -25.46 -15.67
C VAL A 282 -0.30 -26.14 -16.96
N ARG A 283 -0.27 -27.48 -17.01
CA ARG A 283 0.12 -28.26 -18.20
C ARG A 283 -0.68 -27.89 -19.45
N SER A 284 -1.96 -27.54 -19.27
CA SER A 284 -2.84 -27.17 -20.39
C SER A 284 -2.57 -25.78 -20.99
N LEU A 285 -1.77 -24.95 -20.32
CA LEU A 285 -1.54 -23.55 -20.66
C LEU A 285 -0.09 -23.23 -21.05
N PHE A 286 0.88 -24.01 -20.57
CA PHE A 286 2.30 -23.71 -20.67
C PHE A 286 3.08 -24.82 -21.38
N THR A 287 4.33 -24.54 -21.76
CA THR A 287 5.21 -25.54 -22.36
C THR A 287 5.71 -26.54 -21.31
N GLU A 288 6.32 -27.63 -21.75
CA GLU A 288 6.90 -28.65 -20.88
C GLU A 288 7.96 -28.07 -19.91
N GLY A 289 8.87 -27.24 -20.41
CA GLY A 289 9.90 -26.60 -19.58
C GLY A 289 9.33 -25.63 -18.53
N GLU A 290 8.28 -24.90 -18.86
CA GLU A 290 7.57 -24.01 -17.92
C GLU A 290 6.75 -24.80 -16.89
N THR A 291 6.21 -25.95 -17.29
CA THR A 291 5.48 -26.87 -16.42
C THR A 291 6.42 -27.50 -15.39
N LEU A 292 7.58 -28.00 -15.83
CA LEU A 292 8.58 -28.58 -14.93
C LEU A 292 8.98 -27.57 -13.84
N TYR A 293 9.10 -26.31 -14.24
CA TYR A 293 9.34 -25.21 -13.30
C TYR A 293 8.20 -25.05 -12.27
N ALA A 294 6.94 -25.13 -12.69
CA ALA A 294 5.78 -25.12 -11.78
C ALA A 294 5.81 -26.29 -10.79
N GLU A 295 6.14 -27.50 -11.26
CA GLU A 295 6.20 -28.72 -10.43
C GLU A 295 7.27 -28.60 -9.35
N THR A 296 8.45 -28.08 -9.70
CA THR A 296 9.51 -27.84 -8.71
C THR A 296 9.06 -26.83 -7.64
N LEU A 297 8.36 -25.77 -8.02
CA LEU A 297 7.79 -24.80 -7.08
C LEU A 297 6.75 -25.43 -6.15
N ILE A 298 5.75 -26.11 -6.72
CA ILE A 298 4.70 -26.79 -5.94
C ILE A 298 5.32 -27.76 -4.93
N ASN A 299 6.29 -28.56 -5.38
CA ASN A 299 6.99 -29.53 -4.52
C ASN A 299 7.82 -28.84 -3.43
N SER A 300 8.39 -27.66 -3.71
CA SER A 300 9.13 -26.89 -2.69
C SER A 300 8.21 -26.33 -1.59
N TYR A 301 7.01 -25.83 -1.94
CA TYR A 301 6.06 -25.27 -0.96
C TYR A 301 5.38 -26.37 -0.13
N LYS A 302 5.06 -27.53 -0.72
CA LYS A 302 4.41 -28.65 -0.02
C LYS A 302 5.33 -29.35 0.99
N ARG A 303 6.66 -29.31 0.80
CA ARG A 303 7.63 -29.94 1.72
C ARG A 303 7.65 -29.32 3.13
N ALA A 304 7.18 -28.08 3.31
CA ALA A 304 7.19 -27.41 4.61
C ALA A 304 5.99 -27.75 5.53
N LEU A 305 4.95 -28.43 5.02
CA LEU A 305 3.72 -28.73 5.78
C LEU A 305 3.69 -30.13 6.39
N VAL A 306 4.53 -31.05 5.91
CA VAL A 306 4.69 -32.37 6.52
C VAL A 306 5.79 -32.26 7.56
N ARG A 307 5.44 -32.03 8.82
CA ARG A 307 6.35 -32.36 9.93
C ARG A 307 6.68 -33.85 9.77
N PRO A 308 7.95 -34.28 9.78
CA PRO A 308 8.23 -35.70 9.95
C PRO A 308 7.59 -36.10 11.28
N THR A 309 6.63 -37.02 11.24
CA THR A 309 6.23 -37.78 12.41
C THR A 309 7.47 -38.53 12.88
N THR A 310 8.22 -37.92 13.80
CA THR A 310 9.18 -38.63 14.62
C THR A 310 8.40 -39.66 15.41
N THR A 311 8.47 -40.91 14.94
CA THR A 311 8.17 -42.10 15.71
C THR A 311 8.96 -42.05 17.01
N PHE A 312 8.25 -42.08 18.13
CA PHE A 312 8.81 -42.37 19.46
C PHE A 312 9.25 -43.83 19.52
#